data_AF-A0A5J4RMU1-F1
#
_entry.id   AF-A0A5J4RMU1-F1
#
_cell.length_a   1.000
_cell.length_b   1.000
_cell.length_c   1.000
_cell.angle_alpha   90.00
_cell.angle_beta   90.00
_cell.angle_gamma   90.00
#
_symmetry.space_group_name_H-M   'P 1'
#
loop_
_entity.id
_entity.type
_entity.pdbx_description
1 polymer ?
#
loop_
_entity_poly.entity_id
_entity_poly.type
_entity_poly.pdbx_seq_one_letter_code
_entity_poly.pdbx_strand_id
1 'polypeptide(L)'
;MKRKAAVLTGLFVIQTGVGFAYAQSTQSDSLKTITLQEVQVTSTRAAAKTPVAYTNVGKEEISGKNFGQDIPFLLFSTPSVLTTSDAGAGIGYTSIRVRGTDASRINVTANGIPMNDAESYSVYWVDMPDFASSLEDMQIQRGAGTSTNGAGAFGASINMRTQTTPVKAYTELLGSYGSFHTQKETVKVGSGLLAKHWAFDLRLSNIQSDGYRDRASSDLQSYFVQGGYYGEASTLRFLTFGGKEKTYHAWDGISKEMLDIDRRYNPNGEIERNGEVVGFYDDQTDNYRQTHYQLLFNHIFSPVWSLSAALHYTDGFGYYQEYKNRRTLVEYGLPSYETKETVVKKANLVRQKLIGSDFGGAIFSFNYKDEQLDASIGGGANRYTNDHYGKVIWIENYMGTLDPGHEYYRSDGKKDDANVYANRPEPTFTVSFCVWNEP
;
A
#
# COMPACT_ATOMS: atom_id res chain seq x y z
N MET A 1 -8.72 58.17 -47.46
CA MET A 1 -8.01 56.93 -47.87
C MET A 1 -7.81 56.02 -46.67
N LYS A 2 -8.34 54.81 -46.75
CA LYS A 2 -8.00 53.55 -46.05
C LYS A 2 -9.28 52.80 -45.65
N ARG A 3 -9.25 51.53 -46.04
CA ARG A 3 -10.37 50.60 -46.20
C ARG A 3 -10.66 49.85 -44.89
N LYS A 4 -11.89 49.37 -44.85
CA LYS A 4 -12.50 48.36 -43.96
C LYS A 4 -11.59 47.17 -43.65
N ALA A 5 -11.78 46.58 -42.46
CA ALA A 5 -11.84 45.13 -42.27
C ALA A 5 -12.49 44.81 -40.92
N ALA A 6 -13.73 44.31 -40.96
CA ALA A 6 -14.36 43.61 -39.85
C ALA A 6 -13.88 42.16 -39.88
N VAL A 7 -13.38 41.66 -38.74
CA VAL A 7 -12.95 40.28 -38.58
C VAL A 7 -14.16 39.47 -38.14
N LEU A 8 -14.71 38.70 -39.07
CA LEU A 8 -15.64 37.60 -38.83
C LEU A 8 -14.77 36.35 -38.59
N THR A 9 -14.73 35.83 -37.38
CA THR A 9 -14.09 34.53 -37.10
C THR A 9 -15.16 33.46 -37.20
N GLY A 10 -15.21 32.76 -38.34
CA GLY A 10 -16.09 31.62 -38.58
C GLY A 10 -15.60 30.37 -37.84
N LEU A 11 -16.51 29.72 -37.12
CA LEU A 11 -16.36 28.34 -36.67
C LEU A 11 -16.39 27.41 -37.89
N PHE A 12 -15.30 26.69 -38.13
CA PHE A 12 -15.29 25.53 -39.02
C PHE A 12 -15.71 24.30 -38.21
N VAL A 13 -16.96 23.86 -38.40
CA VAL A 13 -17.42 22.54 -37.94
C VAL A 13 -17.08 21.54 -39.04
N ILE A 14 -16.09 20.68 -38.81
CA ILE A 14 -15.82 19.53 -39.66
C ILE A 14 -16.76 18.40 -39.21
N GLN A 15 -17.85 18.19 -39.96
CA GLN A 15 -18.65 16.98 -39.86
C GLN A 15 -17.93 15.86 -40.62
N THR A 16 -17.26 14.96 -39.90
CA THR A 16 -16.88 13.64 -40.43
C THR A 16 -18.05 12.69 -40.21
N GLY A 17 -18.60 12.17 -41.32
CA GLY A 17 -19.69 11.21 -41.32
C GLY A 17 -19.34 9.92 -40.58
N VAL A 18 -20.22 9.53 -39.65
CA VAL A 18 -20.16 8.24 -38.97
C VAL A 18 -21.04 7.26 -39.76
N GLY A 19 -20.40 6.29 -40.42
CA GLY A 19 -21.09 5.12 -40.95
C GLY A 19 -21.54 4.23 -39.80
N PHE A 20 -22.84 4.01 -39.66
CA PHE A 20 -23.39 3.01 -38.75
C PHE A 20 -23.19 1.62 -39.34
N ALA A 21 -22.13 0.93 -38.90
CA ALA A 21 -22.07 -0.52 -39.01
C ALA A 21 -22.88 -1.10 -37.83
N TYR A 22 -24.01 -1.73 -38.12
CA TYR A 22 -24.73 -2.56 -37.15
C TYR A 22 -23.86 -3.78 -36.84
N ALA A 23 -23.10 -3.71 -35.74
CA ALA A 23 -22.46 -4.88 -35.16
C ALA A 23 -23.54 -5.70 -34.44
N GLN A 24 -23.83 -6.87 -35.00
CA GLN A 24 -24.70 -7.89 -34.41
C GLN A 24 -24.14 -8.25 -33.01
N SER A 25 -24.92 -7.98 -31.95
CA SER A 25 -24.53 -8.28 -30.58
C SER A 25 -24.53 -9.79 -30.36
N THR A 26 -23.42 -10.46 -30.63
CA THR A 26 -23.17 -11.79 -30.07
C THR A 26 -22.98 -11.60 -28.57
N GLN A 27 -23.95 -12.03 -27.79
CA GLN A 27 -23.91 -12.03 -26.33
C GLN A 27 -22.64 -12.76 -25.88
N SER A 28 -21.65 -11.98 -25.43
CA SER A 28 -20.46 -12.54 -24.78
C SER A 28 -20.92 -13.23 -23.50
N ASP A 29 -20.50 -14.47 -23.31
CA ASP A 29 -20.83 -15.28 -22.12
C ASP A 29 -20.06 -14.73 -20.90
N SER A 30 -20.55 -13.61 -20.36
CA SER A 30 -19.96 -12.91 -19.21
C SER A 30 -19.85 -13.81 -17.98
N LEU A 31 -20.70 -14.84 -17.87
CA LEU A 31 -20.69 -15.78 -16.74
C LEU A 31 -19.38 -16.55 -16.67
N LYS A 32 -18.82 -17.00 -17.79
CA LYS A 32 -17.52 -17.72 -17.81
C LYS A 32 -16.35 -16.84 -17.43
N THR A 33 -16.33 -15.58 -17.91
CA THR A 33 -15.32 -14.60 -17.51
C THR A 33 -15.40 -14.29 -16.02
N ILE A 34 -16.62 -14.22 -15.45
CA ILE A 34 -16.85 -14.05 -14.02
C ILE A 34 -16.38 -15.30 -13.23
N THR A 35 -16.65 -16.51 -13.71
CA THR A 35 -16.18 -17.75 -13.05
C THR A 35 -14.65 -17.84 -13.00
N LEU A 36 -13.95 -17.50 -14.08
CA LEU A 36 -12.48 -17.47 -14.11
C LEU A 36 -11.89 -16.40 -13.17
N GLN A 37 -12.63 -15.33 -12.91
CA GLN A 37 -12.25 -14.28 -11.96
C GLN A 37 -12.48 -14.70 -10.50
N GLU A 38 -13.45 -15.59 -10.24
CA GLU A 38 -13.76 -16.12 -8.92
C GLU A 38 -12.75 -17.19 -8.44
N VAL A 39 -12.04 -17.83 -9.38
CA VAL A 39 -10.95 -18.82 -9.09
C VAL A 39 -9.74 -18.17 -8.39
N GLN A 40 -9.67 -16.84 -8.31
CA GLN A 40 -8.57 -16.12 -7.68
C GLN A 40 -8.50 -16.35 -6.16
N VAL A 41 -7.57 -17.23 -5.75
CA VAL A 41 -7.11 -17.51 -4.37
C VAL A 41 -8.24 -17.64 -3.34
N THR A 42 -9.07 -18.67 -3.53
CA THR A 42 -10.06 -19.12 -2.55
C THR A 42 -9.43 -19.74 -1.30
N SER A 43 -8.22 -20.30 -1.42
CA SER A 43 -7.57 -21.09 -0.37
C SER A 43 -7.20 -20.28 0.89
N THR A 44 -6.98 -18.97 0.76
CA THR A 44 -6.63 -18.06 1.88
C THR A 44 -7.84 -17.29 2.40
N ARG A 45 -9.05 -17.63 1.93
CA ARG A 45 -10.30 -16.96 2.32
C ARG A 45 -11.18 -17.93 3.11
N ALA A 46 -11.75 -17.42 4.19
CA ALA A 46 -12.74 -18.12 4.96
C ALA A 46 -14.08 -18.19 4.20
N ALA A 47 -14.69 -19.37 4.23
CA ALA A 47 -16.03 -19.65 3.74
C ALA A 47 -17.01 -19.88 4.91
N ALA A 48 -18.30 -20.05 4.62
CA ALA A 48 -19.35 -20.23 5.63
C ALA A 48 -19.08 -21.37 6.63
N LYS A 49 -18.35 -22.41 6.21
CA LYS A 49 -18.01 -23.57 7.05
C LYS A 49 -16.61 -23.51 7.66
N THR A 50 -15.83 -22.48 7.34
CA THR A 50 -14.54 -22.23 7.98
C THR A 50 -14.78 -21.81 9.44
N PRO A 51 -14.15 -22.46 10.43
CA PRO A 51 -14.38 -22.19 11.85
C PRO A 51 -13.62 -20.94 12.35
N VAL A 52 -13.70 -19.84 11.60
CA VAL A 52 -13.03 -18.57 11.89
C VAL A 52 -14.03 -17.44 11.75
N ALA A 53 -13.99 -16.47 12.66
CA ALA A 53 -14.85 -15.29 12.57
C ALA A 53 -14.30 -14.34 11.48
N TYR A 54 -15.06 -14.15 10.40
CA TYR A 54 -14.66 -13.27 9.30
C TYR A 54 -15.72 -12.23 8.95
N THR A 55 -15.31 -11.19 8.23
CA THR A 55 -16.19 -10.19 7.62
C THR A 55 -15.70 -9.92 6.21
N ASN A 56 -16.63 -9.95 5.25
CA ASN A 56 -16.38 -9.48 3.88
C ASN A 56 -16.85 -8.03 3.79
N VAL A 57 -16.01 -7.16 3.21
CA VAL A 57 -16.30 -5.76 2.91
C VAL A 57 -16.23 -5.62 1.40
N GLY A 58 -17.39 -5.47 0.76
CA GLY A 58 -17.52 -5.44 -0.70
C GLY A 58 -17.27 -4.05 -1.30
N LYS A 59 -17.15 -4.00 -2.63
CA LYS A 59 -16.87 -2.80 -3.43
C LYS A 59 -17.75 -1.61 -3.09
N GLU A 60 -19.05 -1.83 -2.95
CA GLU A 60 -20.03 -0.77 -2.67
C GLU A 60 -19.79 -0.16 -1.28
N GLU A 61 -19.48 -1.00 -0.29
CA GLU A 61 -19.16 -0.54 1.07
C GLU A 61 -17.82 0.21 1.11
N ILE A 62 -16.80 -0.31 0.41
CA ILE A 62 -15.51 0.36 0.25
C ILE A 62 -15.72 1.74 -0.39
N SER A 63 -16.42 1.79 -1.51
CA SER A 63 -16.64 3.02 -2.28
C SER A 63 -17.45 4.06 -1.50
N GLY A 64 -18.45 3.62 -0.73
CA GLY A 64 -19.27 4.52 0.10
C GLY A 64 -18.53 5.13 1.30
N LYS A 65 -17.36 4.59 1.67
CA LYS A 65 -16.54 5.04 2.80
C LYS A 65 -15.17 5.61 2.40
N ASN A 66 -14.73 5.39 1.17
CA ASN A 66 -13.40 5.76 0.71
C ASN A 66 -13.31 7.25 0.29
N PHE A 67 -13.23 8.11 1.29
CA PHE A 67 -12.97 9.55 1.13
C PHE A 67 -11.47 9.90 1.09
N GLY A 68 -10.61 8.91 0.82
CA GLY A 68 -9.15 9.05 0.85
C GLY A 68 -8.48 8.54 2.13
N GLN A 69 -9.26 7.99 3.06
CA GLN A 69 -8.73 7.33 4.25
C GLN A 69 -8.10 5.98 3.92
N ASP A 70 -7.12 5.60 4.74
CA ASP A 70 -6.40 4.34 4.59
C ASP A 70 -7.29 3.13 4.93
N ILE A 71 -6.88 1.96 4.42
CA ILE A 71 -7.58 0.68 4.59
C ILE A 71 -7.96 0.37 6.04
N PRO A 72 -7.12 0.63 7.07
CA PRO A 72 -7.54 0.47 8.46
C PRO A 72 -8.87 1.17 8.76
N PHE A 73 -9.04 2.43 8.37
CA PHE A 73 -10.25 3.21 8.66
C PHE A 73 -11.48 2.69 7.91
N LEU A 74 -11.30 2.08 6.74
CA LEU A 74 -12.38 1.37 6.03
C LEU A 74 -12.82 0.09 6.77
N LEU A 75 -11.90 -0.55 7.50
CA LEU A 75 -12.18 -1.75 8.30
C LEU A 75 -12.63 -1.45 9.74
N PHE A 76 -12.52 -0.19 10.19
CA PHE A 76 -12.81 0.21 11.58
C PHE A 76 -14.27 -0.08 12.00
N SER A 77 -15.23 -0.05 11.06
CA SER A 77 -16.62 -0.39 11.37
C SER A 77 -16.87 -1.89 11.56
N THR A 78 -15.87 -2.73 11.29
CA THR A 78 -16.01 -4.18 11.49
C THR A 78 -15.71 -4.56 12.94
N PRO A 79 -16.36 -5.61 13.50
CA PRO A 79 -16.15 -6.01 14.90
C PRO A 79 -14.68 -6.25 15.27
N SER A 80 -14.30 -5.93 16.50
CA SER A 80 -12.96 -6.20 17.06
C SER A 80 -11.78 -5.56 16.32
N VAL A 81 -12.01 -4.54 15.50
CA VAL A 81 -10.97 -3.73 14.87
C VAL A 81 -10.83 -2.42 15.62
N LEU A 82 -9.59 -2.05 15.93
CA LEU A 82 -9.22 -0.73 16.45
C LEU A 82 -8.22 -0.11 15.48
N THR A 83 -8.35 1.18 15.24
CA THR A 83 -7.43 1.91 14.38
C THR A 83 -6.95 3.19 15.04
N THR A 84 -5.77 3.65 14.62
CA THR A 84 -5.22 4.94 15.02
C THR A 84 -4.65 5.65 13.80
N SER A 85 -4.54 6.96 13.87
CA SER A 85 -3.89 7.79 12.85
C SER A 85 -3.01 8.80 13.54
N ASP A 86 -1.76 8.90 13.11
CA ASP A 86 -0.77 9.82 13.68
C ASP A 86 -1.15 11.26 13.40
N ALA A 87 -1.56 11.54 12.16
CA ALA A 87 -2.08 12.85 11.74
C ALA A 87 -3.52 13.10 12.23
N GLY A 88 -4.25 12.06 12.66
CA GLY A 88 -5.60 12.15 13.22
C GLY A 88 -6.74 12.24 12.19
N ALA A 89 -6.45 12.23 10.89
CA ALA A 89 -7.45 12.26 9.81
C ALA A 89 -7.75 10.87 9.20
N GLY A 90 -6.97 9.84 9.56
CA GLY A 90 -7.05 8.52 8.94
C GLY A 90 -6.40 8.46 7.55
N ILE A 91 -5.48 9.39 7.28
CA ILE A 91 -4.68 9.50 6.05
C ILE A 91 -3.23 9.58 6.49
N GLY A 92 -2.34 8.89 5.78
CA GLY A 92 -0.91 8.88 6.09
C GLY A 92 -0.56 7.72 7.03
N TYR A 93 0.19 8.02 8.09
CA TYR A 93 0.51 6.99 9.09
C TYR A 93 -0.73 6.56 9.87
N THR A 94 -1.19 5.34 9.58
CA THR A 94 -2.33 4.70 10.25
C THR A 94 -1.96 3.29 10.73
N SER A 95 -2.56 2.89 11.85
CA SER A 95 -2.33 1.57 12.43
C SER A 95 -3.64 0.80 12.59
N ILE A 96 -3.53 -0.53 12.62
CA ILE A 96 -4.65 -1.43 12.85
C ILE A 96 -4.31 -2.44 13.94
N ARG A 97 -5.28 -2.70 14.80
CA ARG A 97 -5.26 -3.80 15.77
C ARG A 97 -6.52 -4.64 15.62
N VAL A 98 -6.38 -5.95 15.71
CA VAL A 98 -7.51 -6.88 15.64
C VAL A 98 -7.50 -7.75 16.88
N ARG A 99 -8.59 -7.71 17.65
CA ARG A 99 -8.68 -8.40 18.96
C ARG A 99 -7.51 -8.09 19.92
N GLY A 100 -6.99 -6.86 19.86
CA GLY A 100 -5.88 -6.38 20.69
C GLY A 100 -4.48 -6.67 20.11
N THR A 101 -4.37 -7.55 19.12
CA THR A 101 -3.11 -7.88 18.46
C THR A 101 -2.66 -6.76 17.53
N ASP A 102 -1.36 -6.42 17.54
CA ASP A 102 -0.75 -5.38 16.71
C ASP A 102 -0.50 -5.81 15.26
N ALA A 103 -0.16 -4.84 14.41
CA ALA A 103 0.03 -5.02 12.97
C ALA A 103 1.09 -6.07 12.61
N SER A 104 2.14 -6.26 13.42
CA SER A 104 3.21 -7.24 13.15
C SER A 104 2.74 -8.71 13.26
N ARG A 105 1.49 -8.92 13.66
CA ARG A 105 0.84 -10.21 13.86
C ARG A 105 -0.49 -10.32 13.08
N ILE A 106 -0.66 -9.43 12.10
CA ILE A 106 -1.78 -9.43 11.16
C ILE A 106 -1.20 -9.69 9.77
N ASN A 107 -1.53 -10.82 9.18
CA ASN A 107 -1.07 -11.11 7.82
C ASN A 107 -1.97 -10.43 6.79
N VAL A 108 -1.36 -9.71 5.84
CA VAL A 108 -2.05 -8.95 4.81
C VAL A 108 -1.63 -9.46 3.44
N THR A 109 -2.62 -9.72 2.60
CA THR A 109 -2.39 -10.20 1.23
C THR A 109 -3.20 -9.41 0.23
N ALA A 110 -2.63 -9.17 -0.95
CA ALA A 110 -3.35 -8.67 -2.12
C ALA A 110 -3.26 -9.73 -3.23
N ASN A 111 -4.40 -10.22 -3.71
CA ASN A 111 -4.46 -11.30 -4.71
C ASN A 111 -3.70 -12.57 -4.28
N GLY A 112 -3.61 -12.83 -2.97
CA GLY A 112 -2.85 -13.93 -2.37
C GLY A 112 -1.35 -13.65 -2.14
N ILE A 113 -0.81 -12.57 -2.71
CA ILE A 113 0.59 -12.17 -2.54
C ILE A 113 0.76 -11.46 -1.18
N PRO A 114 1.80 -11.82 -0.37
CA PRO A 114 2.09 -11.14 0.90
C PRO A 114 2.39 -9.66 0.72
N MET A 115 1.85 -8.81 1.61
CA MET A 115 2.08 -7.36 1.59
C MET A 115 2.90 -6.87 2.80
N ASN A 116 3.03 -7.68 3.85
CA ASN A 116 3.79 -7.34 5.04
C ASN A 116 5.28 -7.17 4.71
N ASP A 117 5.89 -6.12 5.23
CA ASP A 117 7.33 -5.93 5.16
C ASP A 117 8.08 -7.06 5.91
N ALA A 118 9.19 -7.52 5.33
CA ALA A 118 9.86 -8.74 5.79
C ALA A 118 10.64 -8.55 7.10
N GLU A 119 10.99 -7.32 7.46
CA GLU A 119 11.71 -6.97 8.69
C GLU A 119 10.77 -6.66 9.86
N SER A 120 9.80 -5.77 9.61
CA SER A 120 8.88 -5.26 10.63
C SER A 120 7.61 -6.13 10.77
N TYR A 121 7.35 -7.01 9.81
CA TYR A 121 6.13 -7.82 9.70
C TYR A 121 4.83 -6.99 9.57
N SER A 122 4.93 -5.68 9.34
CA SER A 122 3.79 -4.76 9.29
C SER A 122 3.53 -4.29 7.85
N VAL A 123 2.33 -3.75 7.62
CA VAL A 123 2.02 -3.03 6.38
C VAL A 123 1.99 -1.53 6.69
N TYR A 124 2.80 -0.77 5.97
CA TYR A 124 2.76 0.68 5.97
C TYR A 124 1.77 1.12 4.89
N TRP A 125 0.52 1.40 5.30
CA TRP A 125 -0.57 1.69 4.35
C TRP A 125 -0.33 2.94 3.52
N VAL A 126 0.42 3.89 4.08
CA VAL A 126 0.80 5.13 3.43
C VAL A 126 1.66 4.93 2.16
N ASP A 127 2.42 3.83 2.11
CA ASP A 127 3.23 3.46 0.94
C ASP A 127 2.37 3.04 -0.27
N MET A 128 1.09 2.73 -0.02
CA MET A 128 0.11 2.32 -1.03
C MET A 128 -1.15 3.18 -0.94
N PRO A 129 -1.04 4.51 -1.14
CA PRO A 129 -2.16 5.40 -0.96
C PRO A 129 -3.28 5.09 -1.95
N ASP A 130 -4.52 5.21 -1.49
CA ASP A 130 -5.73 4.95 -2.28
C ASP A 130 -5.80 3.57 -2.96
N PHE A 131 -5.04 2.57 -2.47
CA PHE A 131 -5.14 1.20 -2.99
C PHE A 131 -6.58 0.67 -2.89
N ALA A 132 -7.33 1.12 -1.88
CA ALA A 132 -8.75 0.84 -1.69
C ALA A 132 -9.62 1.17 -2.93
N SER A 133 -9.31 2.22 -3.70
CA SER A 133 -10.05 2.54 -4.94
C SER A 133 -9.87 1.52 -6.06
N SER A 134 -8.87 0.62 -5.92
CA SER A 134 -8.57 -0.47 -6.86
C SER A 134 -9.01 -1.84 -6.34
N LEU A 135 -9.68 -1.90 -5.19
CA LEU A 135 -10.15 -3.15 -4.59
C LEU A 135 -11.56 -3.49 -5.04
N GLU A 136 -11.77 -4.77 -5.33
CA GLU A 136 -13.10 -5.38 -5.49
C GLU A 136 -13.72 -5.66 -4.12
N ASP A 137 -12.90 -6.18 -3.20
CA ASP A 137 -13.34 -6.49 -1.85
C ASP A 137 -12.15 -6.72 -0.91
N MET A 138 -12.47 -6.76 0.39
CA MET A 138 -11.58 -7.19 1.46
C MET A 138 -12.27 -8.22 2.34
N GLN A 139 -11.53 -9.21 2.83
CA GLN A 139 -11.97 -10.10 3.89
C GLN A 139 -11.02 -10.01 5.08
N ILE A 140 -11.58 -9.67 6.24
CA ILE A 140 -10.86 -9.73 7.52
C ILE A 140 -11.27 -10.97 8.29
N GLN A 141 -10.29 -11.78 8.69
CA GLN A 141 -10.44 -12.96 9.54
C GLN A 141 -9.78 -12.68 10.89
N ARG A 142 -10.41 -13.06 11.99
CA ARG A 142 -9.97 -12.69 13.34
C ARG A 142 -9.44 -13.90 14.11
N GLY A 143 -8.25 -13.77 14.66
CA GLY A 143 -7.48 -14.85 15.27
C GLY A 143 -6.66 -15.62 14.22
N ALA A 144 -6.21 -16.82 14.60
CA ALA A 144 -5.54 -17.75 13.70
C ALA A 144 -6.48 -18.10 12.54
N GLY A 145 -6.21 -17.51 11.38
CA GLY A 145 -7.06 -17.61 10.20
C GLY A 145 -6.60 -18.68 9.22
N THR A 146 -7.16 -18.63 8.02
CA THR A 146 -6.79 -19.47 6.86
C THR A 146 -5.53 -18.99 6.14
N SER A 147 -4.80 -18.04 6.74
CA SER A 147 -3.62 -17.47 6.15
C SER A 147 -2.52 -18.51 5.97
N THR A 148 -1.96 -18.57 4.77
CA THR A 148 -0.90 -19.51 4.39
C THR A 148 0.47 -18.84 4.26
N ASN A 149 0.54 -17.52 4.45
CA ASN A 149 1.75 -16.73 4.27
C ASN A 149 2.33 -16.31 5.64
N GLY A 150 3.61 -16.64 5.85
CA GLY A 150 4.46 -16.12 6.91
C GLY A 150 4.13 -16.59 8.34
N ALA A 151 5.12 -16.45 9.23
CA ALA A 151 5.02 -16.84 10.65
C ALA A 151 4.08 -15.94 11.49
N GLY A 152 3.57 -14.84 10.93
CA GLY A 152 2.86 -13.78 11.66
C GLY A 152 1.33 -13.90 11.73
N ALA A 153 0.71 -14.90 11.12
CA ALA A 153 -0.75 -14.93 10.93
C ALA A 153 -1.58 -15.44 12.13
N PHE A 154 -1.17 -15.14 13.36
CA PHE A 154 -1.88 -15.58 14.57
C PHE A 154 -2.97 -14.58 15.03
N GLY A 155 -2.76 -13.28 14.83
CA GLY A 155 -3.68 -12.24 15.32
C GLY A 155 -4.91 -12.07 14.44
N ALA A 156 -4.68 -11.93 13.14
CA ALA A 156 -5.71 -11.81 12.12
C ALA A 156 -5.12 -12.04 10.72
N SER A 157 -6.00 -12.16 9.72
CA SER A 157 -5.62 -12.00 8.32
C SER A 157 -6.53 -11.04 7.59
N ILE A 158 -5.96 -10.26 6.67
CA ILE A 158 -6.66 -9.37 5.77
C ILE A 158 -6.32 -9.81 4.34
N ASN A 159 -7.31 -10.31 3.62
CA ASN A 159 -7.18 -10.67 2.22
C ASN A 159 -7.87 -9.62 1.36
N MET A 160 -7.14 -9.04 0.41
CA MET A 160 -7.64 -8.02 -0.49
C MET A 160 -7.64 -8.56 -1.92
N ARG A 161 -8.69 -8.25 -2.68
CA ARG A 161 -8.77 -8.61 -4.09
C ARG A 161 -8.88 -7.35 -4.93
N THR A 162 -8.05 -7.26 -5.95
CA THR A 162 -8.08 -6.15 -6.91
C THR A 162 -9.25 -6.28 -7.89
N GLN A 163 -9.81 -5.15 -8.33
CA GLN A 163 -10.90 -5.09 -9.29
C GLN A 163 -10.54 -5.84 -10.58
N THR A 164 -11.49 -6.58 -11.12
CA THR A 164 -11.38 -7.15 -12.45
C THR A 164 -11.82 -6.11 -13.47
N THR A 165 -11.30 -6.18 -14.70
CA THR A 165 -11.72 -5.23 -15.74
C THR A 165 -13.20 -5.43 -16.06
N PRO A 166 -14.03 -4.38 -15.94
CA PRO A 166 -15.42 -4.44 -16.38
C PRO A 166 -15.52 -4.84 -17.85
N VAL A 167 -16.62 -5.48 -18.25
CA VAL A 167 -16.83 -5.89 -19.66
C VAL A 167 -16.98 -4.67 -20.58
N LYS A 168 -17.48 -3.54 -20.05
CA LYS A 168 -17.71 -2.30 -20.80
C LYS A 168 -16.62 -1.29 -20.51
N ALA A 169 -16.25 -0.53 -21.54
CA ALA A 169 -15.39 0.63 -21.38
C ALA A 169 -16.02 1.64 -20.41
N TYR A 170 -15.20 2.29 -19.61
CA TYR A 170 -15.65 3.28 -18.64
C TYR A 170 -14.63 4.38 -18.41
N THR A 171 -15.12 5.49 -17.88
CA THR A 171 -14.31 6.56 -17.34
C THR A 171 -15.02 7.06 -16.09
N GLU A 172 -14.28 7.12 -14.98
CA GLU A 172 -14.79 7.62 -13.70
C GLU A 172 -13.88 8.75 -13.22
N LEU A 173 -14.50 9.84 -12.80
CA LEU A 173 -13.85 10.95 -12.11
C LEU A 173 -14.45 11.00 -10.71
N LEU A 174 -13.60 10.90 -9.70
CA LEU A 174 -14.01 10.96 -8.30
C LEU A 174 -13.27 12.11 -7.63
N GLY A 175 -13.98 12.88 -6.82
CA GLY A 175 -13.44 14.00 -6.08
C GLY A 175 -14.08 14.08 -4.70
N SER A 176 -13.30 14.34 -3.67
CA SER A 176 -13.80 14.68 -2.34
C SER A 176 -12.98 15.80 -1.72
N TYR A 177 -13.64 16.66 -0.95
CA TYR A 177 -13.01 17.75 -0.22
C TYR A 177 -13.67 17.89 1.17
N GLY A 178 -12.89 18.16 2.21
CA GLY A 178 -13.39 18.22 3.58
C GLY A 178 -12.45 18.90 4.58
N SER A 179 -12.66 18.60 5.87
CA SER A 179 -11.89 19.15 6.99
C SER A 179 -10.37 19.01 6.80
N PHE A 180 -9.61 19.93 7.40
CA PHE A 180 -8.14 19.96 7.33
C PHE A 180 -7.60 20.08 5.90
N HIS A 181 -8.32 20.82 5.04
CA HIS A 181 -8.04 20.94 3.60
C HIS A 181 -7.81 19.58 2.93
N THR A 182 -8.53 18.56 3.41
CA THR A 182 -8.37 17.21 2.90
C THR A 182 -9.04 17.10 1.56
N GLN A 183 -8.28 16.71 0.54
CA GLN A 183 -8.78 16.52 -0.82
C GLN A 183 -8.29 15.20 -1.40
N LYS A 184 -9.13 14.60 -2.23
CA LYS A 184 -8.80 13.42 -3.02
C LYS A 184 -9.34 13.60 -4.42
N GLU A 185 -8.48 13.38 -5.40
CA GLU A 185 -8.82 13.34 -6.81
C GLU A 185 -8.45 11.99 -7.39
N THR A 186 -9.38 11.32 -8.07
CA THR A 186 -9.13 10.04 -8.72
C THR A 186 -9.67 10.06 -10.14
N VAL A 187 -8.85 9.61 -11.09
CA VAL A 187 -9.25 9.34 -12.47
C VAL A 187 -9.11 7.85 -12.71
N LYS A 188 -10.17 7.21 -13.21
CA LYS A 188 -10.13 5.82 -13.67
C LYS A 188 -10.57 5.73 -15.12
N VAL A 189 -9.86 4.95 -15.90
CA VAL A 189 -10.20 4.67 -17.30
C VAL A 189 -10.01 3.17 -17.53
N GLY A 190 -11.02 2.53 -18.12
CA GLY A 190 -10.93 1.14 -18.54
C GLY A 190 -11.42 0.96 -19.96
N SER A 191 -10.72 0.12 -20.70
CA SER A 191 -11.04 -0.19 -22.10
C SER A 191 -12.25 -1.09 -22.28
N GLY A 192 -12.71 -1.75 -21.20
CA GLY A 192 -13.63 -2.87 -21.32
C GLY A 192 -12.95 -4.10 -21.92
N LEU A 193 -13.75 -5.09 -22.33
CA LEU A 193 -13.23 -6.29 -22.98
C LEU A 193 -13.05 -6.05 -24.49
N LEU A 194 -11.83 -5.76 -24.91
CA LEU A 194 -11.40 -5.60 -26.29
C LEU A 194 -11.21 -6.95 -26.97
N ALA A 195 -11.69 -7.07 -28.21
CA ALA A 195 -11.59 -8.29 -29.02
C ALA A 195 -11.98 -9.58 -28.26
N LYS A 196 -12.92 -9.46 -27.30
CA LYS A 196 -13.40 -10.55 -26.42
C LYS A 196 -12.36 -11.18 -25.49
N HIS A 197 -11.13 -10.66 -25.46
CA HIS A 197 -10.04 -11.30 -24.72
C HIS A 197 -9.16 -10.33 -23.94
N TRP A 198 -8.97 -9.11 -24.39
CA TRP A 198 -8.01 -8.19 -23.80
C TRP A 198 -8.73 -7.13 -22.98
N ALA A 199 -8.18 -6.78 -21.83
CA ALA A 199 -8.75 -5.72 -21.01
C ALA A 199 -7.63 -4.95 -20.31
N PHE A 200 -7.80 -3.63 -20.23
CA PHE A 200 -6.82 -2.71 -19.67
C PHE A 200 -7.52 -1.67 -18.79
N ASP A 201 -6.96 -1.40 -17.62
CA ASP A 201 -7.39 -0.32 -16.72
C ASP A 201 -6.21 0.52 -16.24
N LEU A 202 -6.50 1.80 -16.02
CA LEU A 202 -5.64 2.79 -15.40
C LEU A 202 -6.42 3.51 -14.30
N ARG A 203 -5.80 3.67 -13.14
CA ARG A 203 -6.20 4.62 -12.08
C ARG A 203 -5.02 5.50 -11.74
N LEU A 204 -5.28 6.80 -11.62
CA LEU A 204 -4.38 7.77 -11.01
C LEU A 204 -5.11 8.42 -9.85
N SER A 205 -4.43 8.65 -8.72
CA SER A 205 -4.99 9.48 -7.67
C SER A 205 -3.97 10.35 -6.96
N ASN A 206 -4.50 11.41 -6.37
CA ASN A 206 -3.82 12.34 -5.50
C ASN A 206 -4.65 12.51 -4.23
N ILE A 207 -4.01 12.47 -3.06
CA ILE A 207 -4.63 12.74 -1.76
C ILE A 207 -3.74 13.75 -1.04
N GLN A 208 -4.33 14.83 -0.58
CA GLN A 208 -3.66 15.85 0.23
C GLN A 208 -4.46 16.15 1.49
N SER A 209 -3.79 16.41 2.60
CA SER A 209 -4.42 16.80 3.87
C SER A 209 -3.42 17.53 4.75
N ASP A 210 -3.88 18.51 5.53
CA ASP A 210 -3.05 19.16 6.57
C ASP A 210 -2.92 18.30 7.84
N GLY A 211 -3.82 17.32 8.01
CA GLY A 211 -3.97 16.56 9.24
C GLY A 211 -4.73 17.31 10.35
N TYR A 212 -5.22 16.55 11.33
CA TYR A 212 -5.79 17.11 12.55
C TYR A 212 -4.71 17.72 13.44
N ARG A 213 -3.57 17.04 13.65
CA ARG A 213 -2.44 17.62 14.40
C ARG A 213 -1.78 18.72 13.59
N ASP A 214 -1.21 19.71 14.26
CA ASP A 214 -0.47 20.78 13.62
C ASP A 214 0.74 20.21 12.88
N ARG A 215 1.04 20.74 11.69
CA ARG A 215 2.16 20.25 10.86
C ARG A 215 2.09 18.73 10.72
N ALA A 216 0.96 18.14 10.34
CA ALA A 216 0.84 16.70 10.13
C ALA A 216 0.36 16.38 8.72
N SER A 217 0.90 17.14 7.76
CA SER A 217 0.45 17.11 6.37
C SER A 217 0.78 15.79 5.69
N SER A 218 -0.06 15.39 4.74
CA SER A 218 0.16 14.27 3.83
C SER A 218 -0.01 14.75 2.39
N ASP A 219 0.94 14.40 1.52
CA ASP A 219 0.88 14.58 0.07
C ASP A 219 1.19 13.24 -0.59
N LEU A 220 0.13 12.59 -1.08
CA LEU A 220 0.15 11.18 -1.45
C LEU A 220 -0.31 11.02 -2.90
N GLN A 221 0.55 10.48 -3.73
CA GLN A 221 0.25 10.20 -5.13
C GLN A 221 0.28 8.70 -5.37
N SER A 222 -0.66 8.18 -6.14
CA SER A 222 -0.67 6.75 -6.45
C SER A 222 -1.20 6.45 -7.85
N TYR A 223 -0.84 5.27 -8.33
CA TYR A 223 -1.37 4.73 -9.57
C TYR A 223 -1.74 3.24 -9.41
N PHE A 224 -2.58 2.77 -10.33
CA PHE A 224 -2.82 1.36 -10.56
C PHE A 224 -3.01 1.15 -12.06
N VAL A 225 -2.29 0.19 -12.63
CA VAL A 225 -2.41 -0.23 -14.02
C VAL A 225 -2.62 -1.73 -14.04
N GLN A 226 -3.58 -2.20 -14.81
CA GLN A 226 -3.68 -3.63 -15.11
C GLN A 226 -3.94 -3.86 -16.60
N GLY A 227 -3.40 -4.96 -17.10
CA GLY A 227 -3.66 -5.50 -18.41
C GLY A 227 -3.85 -7.00 -18.30
N GLY A 228 -4.85 -7.55 -18.98
CA GLY A 228 -5.16 -8.98 -18.90
C GLY A 228 -5.63 -9.59 -20.20
N TYR A 229 -5.25 -10.85 -20.40
CA TYR A 229 -5.85 -11.75 -21.36
C TYR A 229 -6.83 -12.68 -20.65
N TYR A 230 -8.04 -12.77 -21.18
CA TYR A 230 -9.16 -13.57 -20.69
C TYR A 230 -9.56 -14.56 -21.79
N GLY A 231 -9.02 -15.78 -21.70
CA GLY A 231 -9.38 -16.89 -22.57
C GLY A 231 -10.57 -17.68 -22.03
N GLU A 232 -10.89 -18.80 -22.69
CA GLU A 232 -12.01 -19.66 -22.30
C GLU A 232 -11.74 -20.46 -21.02
N ALA A 233 -10.50 -20.92 -20.83
CA ALA A 233 -10.08 -21.74 -19.70
C ALA A 233 -8.94 -21.10 -18.90
N SER A 234 -8.36 -19.99 -19.37
CA SER A 234 -7.17 -19.38 -18.78
C SER A 234 -7.28 -17.87 -18.70
N THR A 235 -6.72 -17.29 -17.65
CA THR A 235 -6.48 -15.85 -17.55
C THR A 235 -5.02 -15.59 -17.24
N LEU A 236 -4.48 -14.54 -17.85
CA LEU A 236 -3.17 -14.00 -17.53
C LEU A 236 -3.32 -12.50 -17.32
N ARG A 237 -3.04 -12.01 -16.12
CA ARG A 237 -3.16 -10.60 -15.76
C ARG A 237 -1.82 -10.11 -15.26
N PHE A 238 -1.35 -9.02 -15.83
CA PHE A 238 -0.28 -8.23 -15.26
C PHE A 238 -0.88 -6.99 -14.60
N LEU A 239 -0.44 -6.68 -13.39
CA LEU A 239 -0.81 -5.46 -12.70
C LEU A 239 0.41 -4.83 -12.05
N THR A 240 0.42 -3.50 -12.02
CA THR A 240 1.39 -2.71 -11.28
C THR A 240 0.69 -1.56 -10.58
N PHE A 241 1.06 -1.32 -9.34
CA PHE A 241 0.52 -0.23 -8.54
C PHE A 241 1.58 0.25 -7.59
N GLY A 242 1.53 1.53 -7.25
CA GLY A 242 2.53 2.12 -6.39
C GLY A 242 2.10 3.48 -5.87
N GLY A 243 2.81 3.90 -4.84
CA GLY A 243 2.64 5.17 -4.17
C GLY A 243 3.93 5.96 -4.16
N LYS A 244 3.80 7.28 -4.16
CA LYS A 244 4.81 8.20 -3.66
C LYS A 244 4.15 8.96 -2.52
N GLU A 245 4.70 8.82 -1.34
CA GLU A 245 4.28 9.57 -0.18
C GLU A 245 5.28 10.66 0.19
N LYS A 246 4.75 11.78 0.67
CA LYS A 246 5.48 12.75 1.47
C LYS A 246 4.59 13.13 2.65
N THR A 247 5.00 12.77 3.86
CA THR A 247 4.26 13.10 5.08
C THR A 247 5.12 13.91 6.04
N TYR A 248 4.55 14.87 6.75
CA TYR A 248 5.24 15.48 7.88
C TYR A 248 5.09 14.57 9.09
N HIS A 249 6.16 14.39 9.87
CA HIS A 249 6.16 13.48 11.01
C HIS A 249 5.11 13.88 12.05
N ALA A 250 4.25 12.95 12.45
CA ALA A 250 3.33 13.11 13.56
C ALA A 250 3.44 11.94 14.56
N TRP A 251 4.63 11.35 14.63
CA TRP A 251 4.90 10.10 15.33
C TRP A 251 5.04 10.28 16.85
N ASP A 252 5.48 11.45 17.29
CA ASP A 252 5.76 11.70 18.71
C ASP A 252 4.49 12.14 19.44
N GLY A 253 4.25 11.53 20.60
CA GLY A 253 3.18 11.90 21.52
C GLY A 253 3.49 13.19 22.28
N ILE A 254 2.48 13.71 22.97
CA ILE A 254 2.58 14.91 23.83
C ILE A 254 2.37 14.54 25.30
N SER A 255 2.86 15.39 26.22
CA SER A 255 2.59 15.20 27.65
C SER A 255 1.10 15.39 27.98
N LYS A 256 0.67 14.86 29.12
CA LYS A 256 -0.71 15.05 29.60
C LYS A 256 -1.04 16.54 29.79
N GLU A 257 -0.09 17.32 30.29
CA GLU A 257 -0.27 18.77 30.45
C GLU A 257 -0.46 19.47 29.10
N MET A 258 0.35 19.10 28.10
CA MET A 258 0.21 19.67 26.77
C MET A 258 -1.10 19.26 26.09
N LEU A 259 -1.61 18.06 26.36
CA LEU A 259 -2.92 17.61 25.87
C LEU A 259 -4.07 18.50 26.37
N ASP A 260 -3.98 19.01 27.60
CA ASP A 260 -4.97 19.92 28.20
C ASP A 260 -4.83 21.36 27.66
N ILE A 261 -3.61 21.77 27.27
CA ILE A 261 -3.31 23.10 26.72
C ILE A 261 -3.63 23.17 25.22
N ASP A 262 -3.03 22.28 24.44
CA ASP A 262 -3.16 22.17 23.00
C ASP A 262 -2.99 20.72 22.54
N ARG A 263 -4.12 20.03 22.42
CA ARG A 263 -4.19 18.65 21.92
C ARG A 263 -3.74 18.48 20.46
N ARG A 264 -3.69 19.55 19.67
CA ARG A 264 -3.27 19.47 18.26
C ARG A 264 -1.76 19.60 18.12
N TYR A 265 -1.07 19.97 19.18
CA TYR A 265 0.37 20.17 19.17
C TYR A 265 1.15 18.97 18.64
N ASN A 266 2.11 19.27 17.77
CA ASN A 266 3.03 18.30 17.22
C ASN A 266 4.48 18.70 17.53
N PRO A 267 5.19 17.96 18.41
CA PRO A 267 6.57 18.28 18.78
C PRO A 267 7.58 17.90 17.69
N ASN A 268 7.17 17.16 16.66
CA ASN A 268 8.09 16.78 15.60
C ASN A 268 8.61 18.00 14.85
N GLY A 269 9.94 18.07 14.71
CA GLY A 269 10.64 19.15 14.03
C GLY A 269 10.94 20.37 14.90
N GLU A 270 10.66 20.34 16.21
CA GLU A 270 11.01 21.43 17.13
C GLU A 270 12.48 21.85 17.01
N ILE A 271 12.68 23.16 16.87
CA ILE A 271 13.99 23.79 16.92
C ILE A 271 14.11 24.44 18.30
N GLU A 272 14.98 23.88 19.14
CA GLU A 272 15.18 24.38 20.49
C GLU A 272 16.41 25.30 20.58
N ARG A 273 16.26 26.41 21.31
CA ARG A 273 17.37 27.29 21.72
C ARG A 273 17.22 27.60 23.20
N ASN A 274 18.28 27.35 23.98
CA ASN A 274 18.29 27.58 25.44
C ASN A 274 17.14 26.90 26.22
N GLY A 275 16.59 25.80 25.69
CA GLY A 275 15.47 25.08 26.32
C GLY A 275 14.08 25.58 25.93
N GLU A 276 13.99 26.54 24.99
CA GLU A 276 12.74 27.03 24.44
C GLU A 276 12.60 26.64 22.97
N VAL A 277 11.37 26.30 22.55
CA VAL A 277 11.05 26.05 21.14
C VAL A 277 10.93 27.39 20.42
N VAL A 278 11.81 27.64 19.45
CA VAL A 278 11.86 28.89 18.68
C VAL A 278 11.28 28.76 17.27
N GLY A 279 10.97 27.54 16.83
CA GLY A 279 10.42 27.25 15.52
C GLY A 279 10.35 25.76 15.23
N PHE A 280 9.97 25.43 13.99
CA PHE A 280 9.88 24.06 13.51
C PHE A 280 10.64 23.91 12.20
N TYR A 281 11.19 22.73 11.97
CA TYR A 281 11.91 22.39 10.75
C TYR A 281 10.92 21.92 9.66
N ASP A 282 10.88 22.65 8.54
CA ASP A 282 9.89 22.44 7.48
C ASP A 282 9.98 21.06 6.80
N ASP A 283 11.19 20.52 6.65
CA ASP A 283 11.42 19.22 5.99
C ASP A 283 11.54 18.05 6.99
N GLN A 284 10.87 18.14 8.14
CA GLN A 284 10.68 17.03 9.08
C GLN A 284 9.69 16.00 8.49
N THR A 285 10.14 15.29 7.46
CA THR A 285 9.26 14.55 6.56
C THR A 285 9.74 13.13 6.30
N ASP A 286 8.77 12.24 6.10
CA ASP A 286 8.99 10.93 5.52
C ASP A 286 8.65 10.95 4.04
N ASN A 287 9.48 10.28 3.25
CA ASN A 287 9.43 10.30 1.80
C ASN A 287 9.71 8.90 1.27
N TYR A 288 8.66 8.16 0.95
CA TYR A 288 8.77 6.80 0.45
C TYR A 288 8.10 6.59 -0.91
N ARG A 289 8.72 5.76 -1.73
CA ARG A 289 8.12 5.23 -2.96
C ARG A 289 8.11 3.72 -2.87
N GLN A 290 6.96 3.12 -3.09
CA GLN A 290 6.81 1.67 -3.20
C GLN A 290 6.08 1.33 -4.49
N THR A 291 6.56 0.34 -5.21
CA THR A 291 5.97 -0.12 -6.46
C THR A 291 5.86 -1.64 -6.46
N HIS A 292 4.66 -2.12 -6.69
CA HIS A 292 4.32 -3.53 -6.77
C HIS A 292 4.10 -3.94 -8.22
N TYR A 293 4.54 -5.15 -8.55
CA TYR A 293 4.34 -5.84 -9.81
C TYR A 293 3.80 -7.22 -9.50
N GLN A 294 2.69 -7.60 -10.14
CA GLN A 294 2.12 -8.93 -10.01
C GLN A 294 1.76 -9.48 -11.38
N LEU A 295 2.20 -10.69 -11.67
CA LEU A 295 1.76 -11.48 -12.81
C LEU A 295 0.92 -12.64 -12.29
N LEU A 296 -0.36 -12.63 -12.61
CA LEU A 296 -1.35 -13.56 -12.09
C LEU A 296 -1.84 -14.47 -13.22
N PHE A 297 -1.74 -15.77 -13.02
CA PHE A 297 -2.20 -16.78 -13.96
C PHE A 297 -3.24 -17.67 -13.29
N ASN A 298 -4.39 -17.89 -13.96
CA ASN A 298 -5.37 -18.88 -13.55
C ASN A 298 -5.70 -19.79 -14.72
N HIS A 299 -5.91 -21.07 -14.44
CA HIS A 299 -6.29 -22.07 -15.43
C HIS A 299 -7.32 -23.06 -14.86
N ILE A 300 -8.39 -23.32 -15.60
CA ILE A 300 -9.38 -24.34 -15.30
C ILE A 300 -9.11 -25.54 -16.21
N PHE A 301 -8.65 -26.65 -15.63
CA PHE A 301 -8.41 -27.89 -16.39
C PHE A 301 -9.71 -28.65 -16.64
N SER A 302 -10.62 -28.60 -15.67
CA SER A 302 -11.95 -29.22 -15.73
C SER A 302 -12.89 -28.52 -14.73
N PRO A 303 -14.20 -28.82 -14.72
CA PRO A 303 -15.12 -28.24 -13.73
C PRO A 303 -14.72 -28.48 -12.26
N VAL A 304 -13.86 -29.47 -11.99
CA VAL A 304 -13.42 -29.83 -10.64
C VAL A 304 -11.96 -29.49 -10.36
N TRP A 305 -11.13 -29.22 -11.38
CA TRP A 305 -9.69 -28.93 -11.22
C TRP A 305 -9.33 -27.55 -11.73
N SER A 306 -8.65 -26.75 -10.88
CA SER A 306 -8.12 -25.44 -11.27
C SER A 306 -6.76 -25.14 -10.64
N LEU A 307 -6.00 -24.25 -11.28
CA LEU A 307 -4.71 -23.76 -10.84
C LEU A 307 -4.74 -22.23 -10.79
N SER A 308 -4.19 -21.68 -9.72
CA SER A 308 -3.77 -20.29 -9.61
C SER A 308 -2.26 -20.25 -9.37
N ALA A 309 -1.55 -19.42 -10.11
CA ALA A 309 -0.13 -19.17 -9.92
C ALA A 309 0.14 -17.67 -10.04
N ALA A 310 1.11 -17.16 -9.30
CA ALA A 310 1.51 -15.78 -9.41
C ALA A 310 3.01 -15.60 -9.21
N LEU A 311 3.56 -14.64 -9.94
CA LEU A 311 4.87 -14.04 -9.69
C LEU A 311 4.66 -12.63 -9.17
N HIS A 312 5.52 -12.20 -8.25
CA HIS A 312 5.46 -10.85 -7.72
C HIS A 312 6.85 -10.26 -7.48
N TYR A 313 6.89 -8.93 -7.53
CA TYR A 313 8.06 -8.14 -7.16
C TYR A 313 7.61 -6.77 -6.63
N THR A 314 8.24 -6.33 -5.55
CA THR A 314 8.02 -5.04 -4.91
C THR A 314 9.35 -4.33 -4.75
N ASP A 315 9.46 -3.14 -5.33
CA ASP A 315 10.58 -2.22 -5.24
C ASP A 315 10.20 -1.08 -4.29
N GLY A 316 10.98 -0.88 -3.24
CA GLY A 316 10.76 0.15 -2.23
C GLY A 316 12.01 1.00 -2.04
N PHE A 317 11.86 2.31 -2.03
CA PHE A 317 12.94 3.22 -1.69
C PHE A 317 12.41 4.48 -1.06
N GLY A 318 13.07 4.92 0.01
CA GLY A 318 12.78 6.20 0.60
C GLY A 318 13.64 6.53 1.79
N TYR A 319 13.26 7.61 2.46
CA TYR A 319 13.94 8.11 3.62
C TYR A 319 13.05 9.04 4.43
N TYR A 320 13.28 9.04 5.74
CA TYR A 320 12.84 10.16 6.56
C TYR A 320 13.99 11.11 6.81
N GLN A 321 13.65 12.39 6.91
CA GLN A 321 14.55 13.48 7.25
C GLN A 321 14.12 14.11 8.56
N GLU A 322 15.07 14.27 9.47
CA GLU A 322 14.80 14.80 10.81
C GLU A 322 15.82 15.85 11.23
N TYR A 323 15.32 16.96 11.73
CA TYR A 323 16.10 17.85 12.59
C TYR A 323 16.12 17.27 14.01
N LYS A 324 17.32 17.12 14.59
CA LYS A 324 17.51 16.59 15.95
C LYS A 324 18.23 17.60 16.81
N ASN A 325 17.61 17.95 17.94
CA ASN A 325 18.24 18.79 18.96
C ASN A 325 19.36 18.03 19.70
N ARG A 326 20.49 18.71 19.92
CA ARG A 326 21.55 18.38 20.90
C ARG A 326 22.03 16.92 20.85
N ARG A 327 22.26 16.39 19.66
CA ARG A 327 22.76 15.01 19.46
C ARG A 327 24.26 14.91 19.67
N THR A 328 24.71 13.79 20.22
CA THR A 328 26.15 13.53 20.44
C THR A 328 26.82 13.22 19.11
N LEU A 329 27.86 13.97 18.76
CA LEU A 329 28.52 13.87 17.44
C LEU A 329 29.08 12.47 17.16
N VAL A 330 29.62 11.79 18.18
CA VAL A 330 30.19 10.45 18.06
C VAL A 330 29.16 9.39 17.65
N GLU A 331 27.87 9.59 17.96
CA GLU A 331 26.78 8.71 17.48
C GLU A 331 26.63 8.72 15.95
N TYR A 332 27.18 9.76 15.32
CA TYR A 332 27.13 9.98 13.88
C TYR A 332 28.51 9.83 13.23
N GLY A 333 29.48 9.19 13.91
CA GLY A 333 30.84 9.02 13.39
C GLY A 333 31.62 10.32 13.27
N LEU A 334 31.21 11.38 13.98
CA LEU A 334 31.83 12.70 13.89
C LEU A 334 32.64 13.01 15.15
N PRO A 335 33.89 13.52 15.02
CA PRO A 335 34.68 13.93 16.16
C PRO A 335 34.06 15.15 16.87
N SER A 336 34.28 15.22 18.17
CA SER A 336 34.06 16.46 18.93
C SER A 336 35.04 17.54 18.44
N TYR A 337 34.67 18.81 18.58
CA TYR A 337 35.51 19.94 18.16
C TYR A 337 35.62 20.98 19.26
N GLU A 338 36.70 21.75 19.24
CA GLU A 338 36.95 22.80 20.22
C GLU A 338 36.45 24.16 19.69
N THR A 339 35.77 24.90 20.56
CA THR A 339 35.57 26.33 20.41
C THR A 339 36.50 27.06 21.38
N LYS A 340 36.60 28.40 21.28
CA LYS A 340 37.44 29.20 22.18
C LYS A 340 37.11 29.04 23.67
N GLU A 341 35.92 28.53 23.99
CA GLU A 341 35.35 28.51 25.34
C GLU A 341 35.14 27.08 25.87
N THR A 342 34.95 26.08 24.99
CA THR A 342 34.61 24.72 25.42
C THR A 342 34.82 23.65 24.34
N VAL A 343 34.87 22.38 24.76
CA VAL A 343 34.81 21.22 23.85
C VAL A 343 33.35 20.92 23.55
N VAL A 344 32.96 21.06 22.28
CA VAL A 344 31.60 20.78 21.80
C VAL A 344 31.49 19.30 21.43
N LYS A 345 30.70 18.56 22.22
CA LYS A 345 30.40 17.13 22.00
C LYS A 345 29.02 16.87 21.41
N LYS A 346 28.13 17.87 21.49
CA LYS A 346 26.74 17.78 21.05
C LYS A 346 26.40 18.96 20.15
N ALA A 347 25.64 18.71 19.10
CA ALA A 347 25.17 19.73 18.17
C ALA A 347 23.74 19.44 17.71
N ASN A 348 23.07 20.48 17.24
CA ASN A 348 21.86 20.29 16.45
C ASN A 348 22.27 19.84 15.04
N LEU A 349 21.53 18.91 14.46
CA LEU A 349 21.83 18.38 13.13
C LEU A 349 20.57 17.98 12.38
N VAL A 350 20.69 17.89 11.06
CA VAL A 350 19.70 17.24 10.21
C VAL A 350 20.28 15.93 9.72
N ARG A 351 19.52 14.86 9.93
CA ARG A 351 19.86 13.50 9.45
C ARG A 351 18.81 12.99 8.48
N GLN A 352 19.23 12.06 7.63
CA GLN A 352 18.36 11.18 6.88
C GLN A 352 18.58 9.74 7.33
N LYS A 353 17.52 8.95 7.40
CA LYS A 353 17.63 7.48 7.43
C LYS A 353 16.92 6.93 6.22
N LEU A 354 17.68 6.21 5.41
CA LEU A 354 17.29 5.74 4.11
C LEU A 354 17.12 4.22 4.17
N ILE A 355 16.16 3.74 3.40
CA ILE A 355 15.92 2.32 3.17
C ILE A 355 15.68 2.09 1.67
N GLY A 356 16.34 1.08 1.12
CA GLY A 356 16.00 0.47 -0.17
C GLY A 356 15.64 -0.99 0.05
N SER A 357 14.58 -1.48 -0.57
CA SER A 357 14.08 -2.85 -0.40
C SER A 357 13.63 -3.46 -1.72
N ASP A 358 13.91 -4.75 -1.85
CA ASP A 358 13.51 -5.60 -2.96
C ASP A 358 12.82 -6.83 -2.37
N PHE A 359 11.58 -7.08 -2.76
CA PHE A 359 10.85 -8.28 -2.35
C PHE A 359 10.28 -8.97 -3.58
N GLY A 360 10.62 -10.22 -3.82
CA GLY A 360 10.10 -10.94 -4.98
C GLY A 360 9.88 -12.42 -4.70
N GLY A 361 8.98 -13.03 -5.45
CA GLY A 361 8.67 -14.44 -5.24
C GLY A 361 7.60 -14.99 -6.17
N ALA A 362 7.23 -16.23 -5.87
CA ALA A 362 6.20 -16.97 -6.56
C ALA A 362 5.27 -17.65 -5.56
N ILE A 363 3.98 -17.71 -5.89
CA ILE A 363 2.98 -18.48 -5.15
C ILE A 363 2.15 -19.33 -6.12
N PHE A 364 1.64 -20.46 -5.65
CA PHE A 364 0.71 -21.28 -6.40
C PHE A 364 -0.34 -21.94 -5.50
N SER A 365 -1.45 -22.31 -6.10
CA SER A 365 -2.55 -23.03 -5.46
C SER A 365 -3.25 -23.88 -6.51
N PHE A 366 -3.31 -25.18 -6.26
CA PHE A 366 -4.03 -26.17 -7.06
C PHE A 366 -5.26 -26.63 -6.29
N ASN A 367 -6.44 -26.47 -6.89
CA ASN A 367 -7.72 -26.66 -6.24
C ASN A 367 -8.48 -27.83 -6.87
N TYR A 368 -9.06 -28.67 -6.01
CA TYR A 368 -10.02 -29.71 -6.33
C TYR A 368 -11.37 -29.37 -5.69
N LYS A 369 -12.44 -29.37 -6.48
CA LYS A 369 -13.78 -29.17 -5.96
C LYS A 369 -14.81 -30.01 -6.68
N ASP A 370 -15.35 -31.01 -5.99
CA ASP A 370 -16.54 -31.75 -6.40
C ASP A 370 -17.65 -31.67 -5.33
N GLU A 371 -18.69 -32.50 -5.44
CA GLU A 371 -19.80 -32.51 -4.48
C GLU A 371 -19.43 -33.05 -3.09
N GLN A 372 -18.34 -33.82 -2.97
CA GLN A 372 -17.94 -34.54 -1.75
C GLN A 372 -16.66 -33.97 -1.11
N LEU A 373 -15.82 -33.32 -1.89
CA LEU A 373 -14.51 -32.84 -1.49
C LEU A 373 -14.22 -31.48 -2.11
N ASP A 374 -13.96 -30.51 -1.23
CA ASP A 374 -13.34 -29.23 -1.56
C ASP A 374 -11.95 -29.22 -0.88
N ALA A 375 -10.88 -29.17 -1.67
CA ALA A 375 -9.52 -29.24 -1.17
C ALA A 375 -8.54 -28.46 -2.05
N SER A 376 -7.46 -27.97 -1.45
CA SER A 376 -6.40 -27.26 -2.15
C SER A 376 -5.02 -27.61 -1.59
N ILE A 377 -4.02 -27.61 -2.48
CA ILE A 377 -2.60 -27.67 -2.13
C ILE A 377 -1.96 -26.43 -2.73
N GLY A 378 -1.13 -25.73 -1.95
CA GLY A 378 -0.44 -24.56 -2.44
C GLY A 378 0.87 -24.34 -1.72
N GLY A 379 1.56 -23.29 -2.11
CA GLY A 379 2.82 -22.90 -1.51
C GLY A 379 3.38 -21.64 -2.13
N GLY A 380 4.50 -21.20 -1.61
CA GLY A 380 5.21 -20.04 -2.11
C GLY A 380 6.68 -20.05 -1.74
N ALA A 381 7.47 -19.30 -2.51
CA ALA A 381 8.87 -19.05 -2.25
C ALA A 381 9.14 -17.56 -2.52
N ASN A 382 9.78 -16.89 -1.56
CA ASN A 382 10.02 -15.45 -1.59
C ASN A 382 11.45 -15.14 -1.15
N ARG A 383 11.99 -14.05 -1.69
CA ARG A 383 13.26 -13.46 -1.31
C ARG A 383 13.08 -11.98 -1.06
N TYR A 384 13.55 -11.53 0.09
CA TYR A 384 13.64 -10.13 0.48
C TYR A 384 15.09 -9.74 0.64
N THR A 385 15.46 -8.57 0.14
CA THR A 385 16.73 -7.91 0.45
C THR A 385 16.49 -6.44 0.71
N ASN A 386 17.28 -5.84 1.58
CA ASN A 386 17.24 -4.41 1.80
C ASN A 386 18.58 -3.84 2.25
N ASP A 387 18.68 -2.53 2.16
CA ASP A 387 19.79 -1.71 2.65
C ASP A 387 19.23 -0.57 3.51
N HIS A 388 19.65 -0.50 4.77
CA HIS A 388 19.45 0.64 5.65
C HIS A 388 20.74 1.43 5.77
N TYR A 389 20.68 2.76 5.61
CA TYR A 389 21.84 3.61 5.84
C TYR A 389 21.43 5.01 6.29
N GLY A 390 22.29 5.65 7.06
CA GLY A 390 22.01 6.96 7.64
C GLY A 390 23.00 8.00 7.17
N LYS A 391 22.50 9.20 6.84
CA LYS A 391 23.34 10.34 6.45
C LYS A 391 23.13 11.52 7.38
N VAL A 392 24.19 12.28 7.63
CA VAL A 392 24.10 13.63 8.20
C VAL A 392 24.26 14.63 7.06
N ILE A 393 23.25 15.49 6.87
CA ILE A 393 23.23 16.45 5.75
C ILE A 393 23.49 17.89 6.20
N TRP A 394 23.34 18.16 7.50
CA TRP A 394 23.64 19.47 8.08
C TRP A 394 23.94 19.36 9.57
N ILE A 395 24.85 20.21 10.06
CA ILE A 395 25.18 20.32 11.50
C ILE A 395 25.36 21.79 11.84
N GLU A 396 24.75 22.22 12.93
CA GLU A 396 24.88 23.59 13.41
C GLU A 396 26.32 23.90 13.85
N ASN A 397 26.93 24.93 13.26
CA ASN A 397 28.22 25.50 13.67
C ASN A 397 29.36 24.46 13.78
N TYR A 398 29.34 23.40 12.96
CA TYR A 398 30.38 22.38 12.97
C TYR A 398 31.70 22.93 12.41
N MET A 399 32.78 22.81 13.18
CA MET A 399 34.12 23.28 12.78
C MET A 399 35.03 22.17 12.22
N GLY A 400 34.54 20.94 12.16
CA GLY A 400 35.23 19.82 11.52
C GLY A 400 34.94 19.74 10.02
N THR A 401 35.51 18.72 9.36
CA THR A 401 35.16 18.40 7.97
C THR A 401 33.89 17.56 7.95
N LEU A 402 32.89 17.98 7.19
CA LEU A 402 31.68 17.21 6.92
C LEU A 402 31.58 16.96 5.42
N ASP A 403 31.80 15.72 5.00
CA ASP A 403 31.70 15.35 3.60
C ASP A 403 30.24 15.37 3.13
N PRO A 404 29.96 15.79 1.87
CA PRO A 404 28.63 15.66 1.30
C PRO A 404 28.13 14.22 1.37
N GLY A 405 27.01 14.00 2.07
CA GLY A 405 26.44 12.67 2.24
C GLY A 405 27.16 11.80 3.28
N HIS A 406 27.82 12.42 4.27
CA HIS A 406 28.45 11.74 5.42
C HIS A 406 27.56 10.65 5.99
N GLU A 407 27.93 9.40 5.72
CA GLU A 407 27.22 8.21 6.16
C GLU A 407 27.70 7.81 7.55
N TYR A 408 26.75 7.61 8.47
CA TYR A 408 27.08 7.30 9.87
C TYR A 408 26.71 5.88 10.30
N TYR A 409 25.93 5.17 9.48
CA TYR A 409 25.74 3.72 9.60
C TYR A 409 25.26 3.13 8.27
N ARG A 410 25.49 1.81 8.13
CA ARG A 410 24.91 0.97 7.08
C ARG A 410 24.65 -0.43 7.61
N SER A 411 23.56 -1.03 7.16
CA SER A 411 23.20 -2.42 7.41
C SER A 411 22.47 -2.97 6.19
N ASP A 412 22.73 -4.22 5.84
CA ASP A 412 21.91 -4.97 4.88
C ASP A 412 21.11 -6.05 5.60
N GLY A 413 19.98 -6.43 5.00
CA GLY A 413 19.12 -7.51 5.48
C GLY A 413 18.70 -8.40 4.32
N LYS A 414 18.63 -9.71 4.58
CA LYS A 414 18.24 -10.72 3.58
C LYS A 414 17.37 -11.76 4.24
N LYS A 415 16.32 -12.19 3.54
CA LYS A 415 15.43 -13.24 4.01
C LYS A 415 14.91 -14.05 2.83
N ASP A 416 15.18 -15.34 2.85
CA ASP A 416 14.56 -16.31 1.96
C ASP A 416 13.49 -17.09 2.75
N ASP A 417 12.27 -17.19 2.22
CA ASP A 417 11.12 -17.86 2.84
C ASP A 417 10.48 -18.82 1.83
N ALA A 418 10.22 -20.07 2.24
CA ALA A 418 9.43 -21.01 1.48
C ALA A 418 8.40 -21.74 2.36
N ASN A 419 7.22 -21.97 1.80
CA ASN A 419 6.14 -22.70 2.46
C ASN A 419 5.35 -23.59 1.50
N VAL A 420 4.72 -24.63 2.07
CA VAL A 420 3.74 -25.49 1.41
C VAL A 420 2.62 -25.77 2.41
N TYR A 421 1.39 -25.79 1.91
CA TYR A 421 0.19 -26.06 2.71
C TYR A 421 -0.80 -26.94 1.96
N ALA A 422 -1.65 -27.61 2.72
CA ALA A 422 -2.87 -28.24 2.24
C ALA A 422 -4.05 -27.74 3.06
N ASN A 423 -5.14 -27.36 2.40
CA ASN A 423 -6.36 -26.86 3.02
C ASN A 423 -7.57 -27.65 2.53
N ARG A 424 -8.49 -27.98 3.43
CA ARG A 424 -9.80 -28.56 3.15
C ARG A 424 -10.81 -27.76 3.99
N PRO A 425 -11.82 -27.11 3.40
CA PRO A 425 -12.75 -26.27 4.16
C PRO A 425 -13.74 -27.04 5.06
N GLU A 426 -13.85 -28.37 4.94
CA GLU A 426 -14.80 -29.21 5.71
C GLU A 426 -14.26 -30.62 6.02
N PRO A 427 -14.41 -31.14 7.26
CA PRO A 427 -14.20 -30.51 8.55
C PRO A 427 -12.71 -30.70 8.92
N THR A 428 -11.87 -29.67 8.86
CA THR A 428 -10.43 -29.93 8.69
C THR A 428 -9.48 -29.16 9.59
N PHE A 429 -8.45 -29.91 9.98
CA PHE A 429 -7.11 -29.50 10.35
C PHE A 429 -6.39 -28.84 9.16
N THR A 430 -5.67 -27.74 9.41
CA THR A 430 -4.66 -27.18 8.47
C THR A 430 -3.29 -27.65 8.93
N VAL A 431 -2.45 -28.15 8.01
CA VAL A 431 -1.04 -28.48 8.30
C VAL A 431 -0.16 -27.62 7.41
N SER A 432 0.62 -26.74 8.03
CA SER A 432 1.60 -25.88 7.36
C SER A 432 3.00 -26.29 7.82
N PHE A 433 3.92 -26.47 6.86
CA PHE A 433 5.34 -26.68 7.14
C PHE A 433 6.12 -25.43 6.72
N CYS A 434 6.93 -24.90 7.62
CA CYS A 434 7.85 -23.80 7.33
C CYS A 434 9.27 -24.36 7.46
N VAL A 435 10.06 -24.27 6.38
CA VAL A 435 11.46 -24.68 6.37
C VAL A 435 12.30 -23.42 6.45
N TRP A 436 12.95 -23.23 7.59
CA TRP A 436 13.91 -22.14 7.79
C TRP A 436 15.30 -22.65 7.42
N ASN A 437 15.96 -21.98 6.49
CA ASN A 437 17.40 -22.05 6.36
C ASN A 437 17.97 -20.74 6.90
N GLU A 438 18.66 -20.81 8.04
CA GLU A 438 19.50 -19.69 8.49
C GLU A 438 20.74 -19.61 7.60
N PRO A 439 21.15 -18.41 7.13
CA PRO A 439 22.50 -18.17 6.67
C PRO A 439 23.50 -18.04 7.84
#